data_AF-A0A525C5J0-F1
#
_entry.id   AF-A0A525C5J0-F1
#
_cell.length_a   1.000
_cell.length_b   1.000
_cell.length_c   1.000
_cell.angle_alpha   90.00
_cell.angle_beta   90.00
_cell.angle_gamma   90.00
#
_symmetry.space_group_name_H-M   'P 1'
#
loop_
_entity.id
_entity.type
_entity.pdbx_description
1 polymer ?
#
loop_
_entity_poly.entity_id
_entity_poly.type
_entity_poly.pdbx_seq_one_letter_code
_entity_poly.pdbx_strand_id
1 'polypeptide(L)'
;MASIGGFVASNDETIMDYIRHSSKSLIFSAALPAMNAAAVLACLDIVAAEPDRMHRLWELTNQAKKRLDEMGLVTGQDGSPVISVLVGEEAKADALVRDLFARGVYTQPVLYPVMPKSRALLRLTFMATHEDGHVNAVLEALEELAEKHAIRAKDLGPEQSRPFLVNPADSTFPASTGCASS
;
A
#
# COMPACT_ATOMS: atom_id res chain seq x y z
N MET A 1 -12.92 5.31 -9.18
CA MET A 1 -13.93 4.37 -8.66
C MET A 1 -13.66 4.17 -7.19
N ALA A 2 -14.46 4.77 -6.32
CA ALA A 2 -14.32 4.56 -4.88
C ALA A 2 -15.72 4.59 -4.26
N SER A 3 -16.05 3.51 -3.54
CA SER A 3 -17.21 3.41 -2.67
C SER A 3 -16.70 2.85 -1.34
N ILE A 4 -17.50 2.94 -0.28
CA ILE A 4 -17.10 2.55 1.07
C ILE A 4 -17.80 1.24 1.41
N GLY A 5 -17.07 0.26 1.92
CA GLY A 5 -17.64 -1.02 2.33
C GLY A 5 -16.56 -2.10 2.46
N GLY A 6 -16.90 -3.17 3.18
CA GLY A 6 -16.10 -4.39 3.27
C GLY A 6 -17.00 -5.59 3.08
N PHE A 7 -16.47 -6.66 2.49
CA PHE A 7 -17.20 -7.92 2.31
C PHE A 7 -16.31 -9.09 2.73
N VAL A 8 -16.94 -10.19 3.11
CA VAL A 8 -16.29 -11.48 3.34
C VAL A 8 -16.98 -12.48 2.41
N ALA A 9 -16.19 -13.28 1.70
CA ALA A 9 -16.68 -14.34 0.83
C ALA A 9 -16.02 -15.67 1.24
N SER A 10 -16.82 -16.73 1.28
CA SER A 10 -16.37 -18.10 1.52
C SER A 10 -17.21 -19.04 0.66
N ASN A 11 -16.63 -20.16 0.25
CA ASN A 11 -17.35 -21.24 -0.43
C ASN A 11 -18.13 -22.13 0.55
N ASP A 12 -17.88 -21.99 1.86
CA ASP A 12 -18.56 -22.74 2.92
C ASP A 12 -19.70 -21.90 3.54
N GLU A 13 -20.93 -22.34 3.32
CA GLU A 13 -22.14 -21.71 3.82
C GLU A 13 -22.21 -21.73 5.36
N THR A 14 -21.69 -22.78 6.00
CA THR A 14 -21.66 -22.90 7.47
C THR A 14 -20.82 -21.79 8.09
N ILE A 15 -19.68 -21.46 7.47
CA ILE A 15 -18.81 -20.36 7.89
C ILE A 15 -19.53 -19.02 7.71
N MET A 16 -20.20 -18.83 6.59
CA MET A 16 -20.94 -17.58 6.32
C MET A 16 -22.10 -17.38 7.31
N ASP A 17 -22.85 -18.43 7.62
CA ASP A 17 -23.92 -18.40 8.61
C ASP A 17 -23.40 -18.15 10.01
N TYR A 18 -22.28 -18.79 10.38
CA TYR A 18 -21.62 -18.53 11.65
C TYR A 18 -21.19 -17.06 11.76
N ILE A 19 -20.51 -16.51 10.75
CA ILE A 19 -20.08 -15.10 10.75
C ILE A 19 -21.29 -14.16 10.84
N ARG A 20 -22.38 -14.46 10.14
CA ARG A 20 -23.60 -13.63 10.15
C ARG A 20 -24.22 -13.52 11.55
N HIS A 21 -24.20 -14.60 12.32
CA HIS A 21 -24.80 -14.66 13.66
C HIS A 21 -23.81 -14.36 14.80
N SER A 22 -22.50 -14.46 14.56
CA SER A 22 -21.47 -14.23 15.59
C SER A 22 -20.80 -12.85 15.50
N SER A 23 -20.86 -12.17 14.34
CA SER A 23 -20.19 -10.89 14.13
C SER A 23 -20.99 -9.73 14.72
N LYS A 24 -20.56 -9.24 15.90
CA LYS A 24 -21.09 -8.02 16.51
C LYS A 24 -20.97 -6.82 15.57
N SER A 25 -19.87 -6.73 14.82
CA SER A 25 -19.62 -5.64 13.87
C SER A 25 -20.60 -5.66 12.70
N LEU A 26 -21.15 -6.82 12.32
CA LEU A 26 -22.19 -6.91 11.29
C LEU A 26 -23.58 -6.65 11.87
N ILE A 27 -23.90 -7.26 13.01
CA ILE A 27 -25.23 -7.21 13.63
C ILE A 27 -25.58 -5.79 14.12
N PHE A 28 -24.62 -5.07 14.67
CA PHE A 28 -24.83 -3.73 15.24
C PHE A 28 -24.38 -2.59 14.32
N SER A 29 -24.00 -2.88 13.08
CA SER A 29 -23.67 -1.84 12.08
C SER A 29 -24.87 -1.54 11.19
N ALA A 30 -25.00 -0.28 10.81
CA ALA A 30 -25.95 0.12 9.78
C ALA A 30 -25.60 -0.55 8.44
N ALA A 31 -26.62 -0.95 7.69
CA ALA A 31 -26.45 -1.48 6.35
C ALA A 31 -25.86 -0.44 5.40
N LEU A 32 -25.16 -0.92 4.37
CA LEU A 32 -24.57 -0.04 3.36
C LEU A 32 -25.68 0.68 2.58
N PRO A 33 -25.58 2.01 2.34
CA PRO A 33 -26.54 2.74 1.52
C PRO A 33 -26.67 2.12 0.12
N ALA A 34 -27.90 2.03 -0.40
CA ALA A 34 -28.16 1.39 -1.69
C ALA A 34 -27.35 2.02 -2.84
N MET A 35 -27.12 3.34 -2.81
CA MET A 35 -26.29 4.02 -3.82
C MET A 35 -24.84 3.53 -3.82
N ASN A 36 -24.28 3.25 -2.64
CA ASN A 36 -22.90 2.78 -2.49
C ASN A 36 -22.77 1.35 -3.00
N ALA A 37 -23.77 0.50 -2.71
CA ALA A 37 -23.82 -0.87 -3.22
C ALA A 37 -23.92 -0.90 -4.76
N ALA A 38 -24.80 -0.07 -5.34
CA ALA A 38 -24.94 0.05 -6.78
C ALA A 38 -23.64 0.55 -7.45
N ALA A 39 -22.97 1.54 -6.85
CA ALA A 39 -21.69 2.02 -7.33
C ALA A 39 -20.60 0.93 -7.29
N VAL A 40 -20.53 0.13 -6.22
CA VAL A 40 -19.57 -1.00 -6.12
C VAL A 40 -19.85 -2.04 -7.21
N LEU A 41 -21.11 -2.43 -7.40
CA LEU A 41 -21.50 -3.41 -8.43
C LEU A 41 -21.06 -2.94 -9.82
N ALA A 42 -21.39 -1.70 -10.19
CA ALA A 42 -20.96 -1.14 -11.47
C ALA A 42 -19.43 -1.06 -11.60
N CYS A 43 -18.70 -0.77 -10.52
CA CYS A 43 -17.24 -0.80 -10.54
C CYS A 43 -16.70 -2.21 -10.77
N LEU A 44 -17.28 -3.23 -10.14
CA LEU A 44 -16.88 -4.62 -10.34
C LEU A 44 -17.12 -5.07 -11.78
N ASP A 45 -18.27 -4.72 -12.36
CA ASP A 45 -18.60 -5.05 -13.75
C ASP A 45 -17.58 -4.44 -14.73
N ILE A 46 -17.20 -3.18 -14.52
CA ILE A 46 -16.21 -2.48 -15.35
C ILE A 46 -14.81 -3.09 -15.18
N VAL A 47 -14.39 -3.40 -13.95
CA VAL A 47 -13.09 -4.04 -13.69
C VAL A 47 -13.02 -5.43 -14.34
N ALA A 48 -14.13 -6.18 -14.34
CA ALA A 48 -14.21 -7.46 -15.03
C ALA A 48 -14.22 -7.32 -16.56
N ALA A 49 -14.86 -6.28 -17.09
CA ALA A 49 -14.96 -6.03 -18.54
C ALA A 49 -13.69 -5.41 -19.15
N GLU A 50 -12.92 -4.63 -18.39
CA GLU A 50 -11.77 -3.86 -18.88
C GLU A 50 -10.44 -4.29 -18.19
N PRO A 51 -9.91 -5.50 -18.49
CA PRO A 51 -8.68 -6.01 -17.87
C PRO A 51 -7.44 -5.16 -18.21
N ASP A 52 -7.47 -4.43 -19.34
CA ASP A 52 -6.39 -3.56 -19.78
C ASP A 52 -6.03 -2.48 -18.75
N ARG A 53 -7.01 -2.03 -17.95
CA ARG A 53 -6.75 -1.08 -16.84
C ARG A 53 -5.84 -1.67 -15.78
N MET A 54 -6.04 -2.96 -15.46
CA MET A 54 -5.21 -3.68 -14.50
C MET A 54 -3.81 -3.90 -15.07
N HIS A 55 -3.69 -4.29 -16.35
CA HIS A 55 -2.40 -4.43 -17.01
C HIS A 55 -1.62 -3.12 -17.00
N ARG A 56 -2.26 -2.01 -17.38
CA ARG A 56 -1.63 -0.68 -17.36
C ARG A 56 -1.17 -0.26 -15.97
N LEU A 57 -1.98 -0.53 -14.93
CA LEU A 57 -1.59 -0.25 -13.54
C LEU A 57 -0.32 -1.02 -13.15
N TRP A 58 -0.24 -2.31 -13.50
CA TRP A 58 0.92 -3.14 -13.22
C TRP A 58 2.14 -2.72 -14.03
N GLU A 59 1.98 -2.36 -15.30
CA GLU A 59 3.06 -1.82 -16.13
C GLU A 59 3.67 -0.57 -15.49
N LEU A 60 2.84 0.41 -15.11
CA LEU A 60 3.28 1.64 -14.46
C LEU A 60 3.97 1.36 -13.12
N THR A 61 3.38 0.49 -12.30
CA THR A 61 3.95 0.11 -11.00
C THR A 61 5.32 -0.55 -11.17
N ASN A 62 5.44 -1.51 -12.09
CA ASN A 62 6.69 -2.23 -12.33
C ASN A 62 7.78 -1.32 -12.90
N GLN A 63 7.42 -0.42 -13.81
CA GLN A 63 8.34 0.59 -14.36
C GLN A 63 8.82 1.55 -13.26
N ALA A 64 7.90 2.09 -12.46
CA ALA A 64 8.24 2.98 -11.36
C ALA A 64 9.13 2.28 -10.33
N LYS A 65 8.79 1.05 -9.94
CA LYS A 65 9.60 0.25 -9.03
C LYS A 65 11.02 0.05 -9.56
N LYS A 66 11.15 -0.38 -10.81
CA LYS A 66 12.46 -0.60 -11.45
C LYS A 66 13.32 0.67 -11.41
N ARG A 67 12.72 1.82 -11.72
CA ARG A 67 13.40 3.12 -11.65
C ARG A 67 13.82 3.48 -10.23
N LEU A 68 12.97 3.25 -9.23
CA LEU A 68 13.31 3.51 -7.82
C LEU A 68 14.47 2.62 -7.34
N ASP A 69 14.48 1.35 -7.76
CA ASP A 69 15.57 0.42 -7.46
C ASP A 69 16.88 0.85 -8.15
N GLU A 70 16.82 1.31 -9.41
CA GLU A 70 17.95 1.87 -10.16
C GLU A 70 18.51 3.15 -9.52
N MET A 71 17.65 3.99 -8.92
CA MET A 71 18.06 5.18 -8.15
C MET A 71 18.74 4.82 -6.82
N GLY A 72 18.74 3.55 -6.44
CA GLY A 72 19.33 3.05 -5.20
C GLY A 72 18.48 3.38 -3.97
N LEU A 73 17.16 3.53 -4.13
CA LEU A 73 16.22 3.66 -3.02
C LEU A 73 15.85 2.28 -2.47
N VAL A 74 15.61 2.20 -1.16
CA VAL A 74 15.18 0.94 -0.53
C VAL A 74 13.65 0.86 -0.62
N THR A 75 13.16 -0.04 -1.47
CA THR A 75 11.74 -0.31 -1.68
C THR A 75 11.28 -1.55 -0.89
N GLY A 76 10.02 -1.57 -0.43
CA GLY A 76 9.42 -2.75 0.23
C GLY A 76 9.12 -3.90 -0.75
N GLN A 77 9.10 -5.15 -0.28
CA GLN A 77 8.82 -6.31 -1.15
C GLN A 77 7.38 -6.33 -1.67
N ASP A 78 7.26 -6.62 -2.97
CA ASP A 78 6.07 -6.33 -3.77
C ASP A 78 5.16 -7.53 -3.99
N GLY A 79 3.87 -7.25 -3.81
CA GLY A 79 2.74 -7.96 -4.42
C GLY A 79 1.56 -7.03 -4.64
N SER A 80 1.79 -5.71 -4.63
CA SER A 80 0.73 -4.70 -4.63
C SER A 80 1.11 -3.47 -5.46
N PRO A 81 0.14 -2.73 -6.03
CA PRO A 81 0.37 -1.46 -6.74
C PRO A 81 0.76 -0.28 -5.82
N VAL A 82 1.06 -0.58 -4.55
CA VAL A 82 1.48 0.39 -3.54
C VAL A 82 2.97 0.17 -3.25
N ILE A 83 3.81 1.11 -3.68
CA ILE A 83 5.25 1.07 -3.47
C ILE A 83 5.59 1.85 -2.22
N SER A 84 6.32 1.23 -1.30
CA SER A 84 6.80 1.88 -0.08
C SER A 84 8.30 2.11 -0.17
N VAL A 85 8.73 3.37 -0.07
CA VAL A 85 10.15 3.76 -0.09
C VAL A 85 10.60 4.09 1.32
N LEU A 86 11.72 3.54 1.77
CA LEU A 86 12.29 3.88 3.06
C LEU A 86 12.96 5.25 3.05
N VAL A 87 12.58 6.08 4.02
CA VAL A 87 13.22 7.38 4.29
C VAL A 87 14.08 7.32 5.56
N GLY A 88 13.67 6.52 6.55
CA GLY A 88 14.36 6.38 7.82
C GLY A 88 13.88 7.40 8.85
N GLU A 89 14.48 8.57 8.90
CA GLU A 89 14.16 9.58 9.92
C GLU A 89 12.83 10.30 9.63
N GLU A 90 11.99 10.50 10.66
CA GLU A 90 10.67 11.12 10.52
C GLU A 90 10.77 12.57 10.04
N ALA A 91 11.73 13.34 10.56
CA ALA A 91 11.96 14.72 10.13
C ALA A 91 12.33 14.81 8.64
N LYS A 92 13.09 13.84 8.12
CA LYS A 92 13.43 13.75 6.70
C LYS A 92 12.19 13.40 5.86
N ALA A 93 11.34 12.49 6.34
CA ALA A 93 10.11 12.13 5.65
C ALA A 93 9.15 13.32 5.54
N ASP A 94 8.97 14.09 6.62
CA ASP A 94 8.15 15.29 6.61
C ASP A 94 8.71 16.37 5.67
N ALA A 95 10.03 16.59 5.68
CA ALA A 95 10.69 17.55 4.80
C ALA A 95 10.56 17.12 3.32
N LEU A 96 10.76 15.83 3.04
CA LEU A 96 10.63 15.25 1.70
C LEU A 96 9.21 15.41 1.15
N VAL A 97 8.19 15.13 1.96
CA VAL A 97 6.78 15.28 1.55
C VAL A 97 6.45 16.75 1.26
N ARG A 98 6.95 17.70 2.07
CA ARG A 98 6.76 19.13 1.82
C ARG A 98 7.44 19.59 0.53
N ASP A 99 8.66 19.12 0.28
CA ASP A 99 9.40 19.45 -0.94
C ASP A 99 8.74 18.83 -2.19
N LEU A 100 8.25 17.59 -2.10
CA LEU A 100 7.46 16.95 -3.16
C LEU A 100 6.16 17.70 -3.42
N PHE A 101 5.46 18.10 -2.36
CA PHE A 101 4.22 18.87 -2.48
C PHE A 101 4.44 20.22 -3.15
N ALA A 102 5.55 20.91 -2.84
CA ALA A 102 5.94 22.16 -3.51
C ALA A 102 6.21 21.97 -5.02
N ARG A 103 6.54 20.75 -5.45
CA ARG A 103 6.71 20.36 -6.86
C ARG A 103 5.42 19.80 -7.50
N GLY A 104 4.29 19.85 -6.78
CA GLY A 104 3.00 19.35 -7.26
C GLY A 104 2.77 17.86 -7.07
N VAL A 105 3.64 17.17 -6.32
CA VAL A 105 3.55 15.72 -6.07
C VAL A 105 3.04 15.46 -4.66
N TYR A 106 1.88 14.81 -4.54
CA TYR A 106 1.31 14.43 -3.25
C TYR A 106 1.61 12.97 -2.91
N THR A 107 2.24 12.74 -1.77
CA THR A 107 2.57 11.41 -1.25
C THR A 107 2.27 11.34 0.24
N GLN A 108 2.08 10.12 0.75
CA GLN A 108 1.71 9.92 2.15
C GLN A 108 2.90 9.36 2.94
N PRO A 109 3.43 10.09 3.93
CA PRO A 109 4.41 9.53 4.84
C PRO A 109 3.72 8.58 5.82
N VAL A 110 4.39 7.47 6.13
CA VAL A 110 4.01 6.53 7.18
C VAL A 110 5.06 6.67 8.29
N LEU A 111 4.62 7.24 9.40
CA LEU A 111 5.47 7.60 10.55
C LEU A 111 5.11 6.74 11.77
N TYR A 112 5.85 6.93 12.86
CA TYR A 112 5.44 6.41 14.17
C TYR A 112 4.03 6.92 14.53
N PRO A 113 3.13 6.10 15.10
CA PRO A 113 3.32 4.77 15.70
C PRO A 113 3.13 3.56 14.76
N VAL A 114 2.82 3.80 13.47
CA VAL A 114 2.53 2.72 12.51
C VAL A 114 3.80 1.98 12.12
N MET A 115 4.92 2.69 12.05
CA MET A 115 6.26 2.14 11.85
C MET A 115 7.13 2.35 13.10
N PRO A 116 8.15 1.51 13.34
CA PRO A 116 9.14 1.77 14.38
C PRO A 116 9.84 3.11 14.17
N LYS A 117 10.32 3.72 15.26
CA LYS A 117 11.09 4.97 15.21
C LYS A 117 12.28 4.83 14.27
N SER A 118 12.58 5.90 13.54
CA SER A 118 13.69 5.96 12.57
C SER A 118 13.57 4.96 11.41
N ARG A 119 12.35 4.52 11.09
CA ARG A 119 11.99 3.73 9.91
C ARG A 119 10.74 4.28 9.19
N ALA A 120 10.70 5.60 9.03
CA ALA A 120 9.65 6.28 8.28
C ALA A 120 9.64 5.83 6.81
N LEU A 121 8.45 5.60 6.27
CA LEU A 121 8.24 5.21 4.87
C LEU A 121 7.51 6.31 4.10
N LEU A 122 7.76 6.38 2.81
CA LEU A 122 6.96 7.14 1.86
C LEU A 122 6.12 6.18 1.04
N ARG A 123 4.79 6.32 1.09
CA ARG A 123 3.87 5.49 0.33
C ARG A 123 3.53 6.16 -1.00
N LEU A 124 3.93 5.51 -2.09
CA LEU A 124 3.59 5.86 -3.46
C LEU A 124 2.49 4.93 -3.95
N THR A 125 1.41 5.50 -4.47
CA THR A 125 0.27 4.72 -5.00
C THR A 125 -0.04 5.22 -6.40
N PHE A 126 0.10 4.35 -7.37
CA PHE A 126 -0.19 4.66 -8.77
C PHE A 126 -1.64 4.30 -9.08
N MET A 127 -2.18 4.97 -10.09
CA MET A 127 -3.49 4.66 -10.66
C MET A 127 -3.33 4.42 -12.15
N ALA A 128 -4.16 3.55 -12.72
CA ALA A 128 -4.17 3.26 -14.16
C ALA A 128 -4.37 4.51 -15.04
N THR A 129 -4.94 5.58 -14.48
CA THR A 129 -5.18 6.87 -15.16
C THR A 129 -3.97 7.78 -15.21
N HIS A 130 -2.85 7.42 -14.59
CA HIS A 130 -1.62 8.22 -14.70
C HIS A 130 -0.98 8.04 -16.08
N GLU A 131 -0.60 9.15 -16.69
CA GLU A 131 0.21 9.16 -17.90
C GLU A 131 1.68 8.93 -17.57
N ASP A 132 2.46 8.41 -18.53
CA ASP A 132 3.89 8.15 -18.32
C ASP A 132 4.64 9.45 -17.97
N GLY A 133 4.22 10.58 -18.52
CA GLY A 133 4.78 11.90 -18.18
C GLY A 133 4.60 12.28 -16.71
N HIS A 134 3.46 11.95 -16.10
CA HIS A 134 3.24 12.19 -14.67
C HIS A 134 4.14 11.30 -13.82
N VAL A 135 4.27 10.02 -14.19
CA VAL A 135 5.13 9.08 -13.45
C VAL A 135 6.60 9.49 -13.55
N ASN A 136 7.06 9.89 -14.74
CA ASN A 136 8.42 10.38 -14.94
C ASN A 136 8.70 11.64 -14.11
N ALA A 137 7.79 12.62 -14.11
CA ALA A 137 7.95 13.83 -13.31
C ALA A 137 8.05 13.54 -11.80
N VAL A 138 7.27 12.57 -11.30
CA VAL A 138 7.36 12.11 -9.90
C VAL A 138 8.71 11.46 -9.62
N LEU A 139 9.19 10.60 -10.52
CA LEU A 139 10.47 9.91 -10.37
C LEU A 139 11.66 10.88 -10.43
N GLU A 140 11.65 11.84 -11.35
CA GLU A 140 12.67 12.89 -11.44
C GLU A 140 12.71 13.77 -10.18
N ALA A 141 11.53 14.20 -9.69
CA ALA A 141 11.44 14.96 -8.45
C ALA A 141 11.96 14.14 -7.25
N LEU A 142 11.66 12.84 -7.20
CA LEU A 142 12.18 11.94 -6.17
C LEU A 142 13.70 11.77 -6.26
N GLU A 143 14.27 11.66 -7.47
CA GLU A 143 15.71 11.50 -7.67
C GLU A 143 16.50 12.71 -7.16
N GLU A 144 16.06 13.92 -7.50
CA GLU A 144 16.69 15.16 -7.05
C GLU A 144 16.59 15.33 -5.53
N LEU A 145 15.41 15.06 -4.96
CA LEU A 145 15.20 15.17 -3.52
C LEU A 145 15.86 14.03 -2.76
N ALA A 146 16.06 12.88 -3.39
CA ALA A 146 16.76 11.75 -2.79
C ALA A 146 18.22 12.09 -2.48
N GLU A 147 18.85 12.88 -3.36
CA GLU A 147 20.19 13.41 -3.16
C GLU A 147 20.22 14.47 -2.06
N LYS A 148 19.27 15.41 -2.09
CA LYS A 148 19.17 16.50 -1.11
C LYS A 148 18.98 15.99 0.32
N HIS A 149 18.14 14.97 0.51
CA HIS A 149 17.79 14.43 1.84
C HIS A 149 18.61 13.20 2.25
N ALA A 150 19.53 12.74 1.39
CA ALA A 150 20.38 11.56 1.60
C ALA A 150 19.57 10.32 2.05
N ILE A 151 18.66 9.88 1.19
CA ILE A 151 17.75 8.74 1.43
C ILE A 151 18.09 7.52 0.55
N ARG A 152 19.26 7.52 -0.11
CA ARG A 152 19.72 6.37 -0.89
C ARG A 152 20.19 5.25 0.04
N ALA A 153 20.18 4.01 -0.42
CA ALA A 153 20.58 2.82 0.34
C ALA A 153 21.99 2.94 0.95
N LYS A 154 22.88 3.72 0.32
CA LYS A 154 24.23 4.03 0.82
C LYS A 154 24.25 4.93 2.07
N ASP A 155 23.22 5.76 2.25
CA ASP A 155 23.11 6.76 3.30
C ASP A 155 22.29 6.26 4.51
N LEU A 156 21.63 5.10 4.34
CA LEU A 156 20.84 4.41 5.35
C LEU A 156 21.70 3.42 6.13
N GLY A 157 21.48 3.33 7.45
CA GLY A 157 22.22 2.38 8.29
C GLY A 157 21.92 0.91 7.94
N PRO A 158 22.83 -0.04 8.26
CA PRO A 158 22.66 -1.47 7.93
C PRO A 158 21.44 -2.14 8.60
N GLU A 159 20.92 -1.58 9.69
CA GLU A 159 19.67 -2.04 10.30
C GLU A 159 18.41 -1.46 9.64
N GLN A 160 18.55 -0.37 8.90
CA GLN A 160 17.47 0.29 8.18
C GLN A 160 17.33 -0.26 6.75
N SER A 161 18.37 -0.82 6.14
CA SER A 161 18.26 -1.39 4.79
C SER A 161 17.56 -2.76 4.74
N ARG A 162 17.22 -3.37 5.89
CA ARG A 162 16.50 -4.66 5.93
C ARG A 162 15.04 -4.47 5.50
N PRO A 163 14.47 -5.37 4.68
CA PRO A 163 13.06 -5.28 4.28
C PRO A 163 12.15 -5.30 5.52
N PHE A 164 11.34 -4.24 5.68
CA PHE A 164 10.49 -4.05 6.86
C PHE A 164 9.12 -4.72 6.77
N LEU A 165 8.68 -5.07 5.57
CA LEU A 165 7.54 -5.95 5.40
C LEU A 165 8.02 -7.34 5.79
N VAL A 166 7.89 -7.64 7.07
CA VAL A 166 8.01 -8.98 7.63
C VAL A 166 7.17 -9.89 6.73
N ASN A 167 7.79 -10.95 6.22
CA ASN A 167 7.10 -12.00 5.50
C ASN A 167 5.86 -12.38 6.34
N PRO A 168 4.63 -12.47 5.82
CA PRO A 168 3.49 -12.92 6.62
C PRO A 168 3.72 -14.30 7.29
N ALA A 169 4.75 -15.05 6.86
CA ALA A 169 5.27 -16.24 7.52
C ALA A 169 6.07 -15.99 8.83
N ASP A 170 6.69 -14.81 8.98
CA ASP A 170 7.49 -14.41 10.15
C ASP A 170 6.71 -13.57 11.17
N SER A 171 5.50 -13.12 10.83
CA SER A 171 4.55 -12.59 11.81
C SER A 171 3.96 -13.75 12.61
N THR A 172 4.73 -14.23 13.58
CA THR A 172 4.24 -15.01 14.70
C THR A 172 3.29 -14.12 15.54
N PHE A 173 2.07 -13.94 15.04
CA PHE A 173 0.94 -14.16 15.95
C PHE A 173 1.15 -15.57 16.48
N PRO A 174 1.20 -15.78 17.82
CA PRO A 174 1.33 -17.12 18.34
C PRO A 174 0.13 -17.90 17.81
N ALA A 175 0.38 -18.79 16.86
CA ALA A 175 -0.54 -19.89 16.59
C ALA A 175 -0.75 -20.52 17.96
N SER A 176 -1.95 -20.39 18.50
CA SER A 176 -2.34 -21.06 19.72
C SER A 176 -2.27 -22.56 19.45
N THR A 177 -1.11 -23.14 19.69
CA THR A 177 -0.90 -24.58 19.78
C THR A 177 -1.69 -25.04 21.00
N GLY A 178 -2.89 -25.56 20.79
CA GLY A 178 -3.72 -26.03 21.88
C GLY A 178 -5.15 -26.33 21.47
N CYS A 179 -5.36 -27.42 20.72
CA CYS A 179 -6.45 -28.38 20.90
C CYS A 179 -6.50 -29.32 19.70
N ALA A 180 -5.68 -30.36 19.74
CA ALA A 180 -5.90 -31.59 18.97
C ALA A 180 -5.56 -32.76 19.90
N SER A 181 -6.52 -33.09 20.76
CA SER A 181 -6.55 -34.35 21.52
C SER A 181 -7.99 -34.68 21.88
N SER A 182 -8.68 -35.37 20.96
CA SER A 182 -9.69 -36.41 21.23
C SER A 182 -10.26 -36.90 19.91
#